data_AF-A0AAW8G3C4-F1
#
_entry.id   AF-A0AAW8G3C4-F1
#
_cell.length_a   1.000
_cell.length_b   1.000
_cell.length_c   1.000
_cell.angle_alpha   90.00
_cell.angle_beta   90.00
_cell.angle_gamma   90.00
#
_symmetry.space_group_name_H-M   'P 1'
#
loop_
_entity.id
_entity.type
_entity.pdbx_description
1 polymer ?
#
loop_
_entity_poly.entity_id
_entity_poly.type
_entity_poly.pdbx_seq_one_letter_code
_entity_poly.pdbx_strand_id
1 'polypeptide(L)'
;MNKTLLEISQTKNSGLAEVLSDWKNYDDETVLLCFSELKRRNVPINEQMQHLMTAFAIHKGVPLSELESDFFNRKGFSSYEEYYHTQIQVLEKSDEDKAYVQQMRRERIVQLEEINKKQAKKDVLYGGLWFAGGLLVTLISLSSGHGGIIAYGAVIFGGIQFFRGLINS
;
A
#
# COMPACT_ATOMS: atom_id res chain seq x y z
N MET A 1 2.08 -25.19 1.32
CA MET A 1 1.97 -23.72 1.38
C MET A 1 3.31 -23.12 1.01
N ASN A 2 3.34 -22.11 0.13
CA ASN A 2 4.58 -21.43 -0.25
C ASN A 2 4.77 -20.17 0.59
N LYS A 3 5.93 -20.03 1.23
CA LYS A 3 6.33 -18.82 1.96
C LYS A 3 7.47 -18.13 1.21
N THR A 4 7.37 -16.81 1.09
CA THR A 4 8.41 -16.01 0.47
C THR A 4 9.65 -15.91 1.36
N LEU A 5 10.81 -15.60 0.77
CA LEU A 5 12.05 -15.38 1.52
C LEU A 5 11.90 -14.27 2.58
N LEU A 6 11.12 -13.22 2.29
CA LEU A 6 10.86 -12.13 3.23
C LEU A 6 10.05 -12.60 4.44
N GLU A 7 9.00 -13.39 4.20
CA GLU A 7 8.20 -13.96 5.27
C GLU A 7 9.05 -14.90 6.14
N ILE A 8 9.91 -15.72 5.52
CA ILE A 8 10.82 -16.62 6.23
C ILE A 8 11.84 -15.82 7.05
N SER A 9 12.43 -14.77 6.48
CA SER A 9 13.41 -13.93 7.17
C SER A 9 12.82 -13.14 8.35
N GLN A 10 11.53 -12.83 8.30
CA GLN A 10 10.81 -12.16 9.39
C GLN A 10 10.16 -13.13 10.38
N THR A 11 9.99 -14.40 10.01
CA THR A 11 9.38 -15.43 10.86
C THR A 11 10.30 -15.74 12.05
N LYS A 12 9.72 -15.85 13.26
CA LYS A 12 10.45 -16.24 14.47
C LYS A 12 10.98 -17.67 14.36
N ASN A 13 12.06 -17.98 15.08
CA ASN A 13 12.70 -19.30 15.05
C ASN A 13 11.72 -20.46 15.36
N SER A 14 10.75 -20.26 16.27
CA SER A 14 9.71 -21.26 16.57
C SER A 14 8.82 -21.57 15.36
N GLY A 15 8.47 -20.56 14.56
CA GLY A 15 7.67 -20.75 13.35
C GLY A 15 8.46 -21.41 12.22
N LEU A 16 9.77 -21.19 12.15
CA LEU A 16 10.64 -21.91 11.22
C LEU A 16 10.74 -23.39 11.61
N ALA A 17 10.90 -23.68 12.90
CA ALA A 17 10.92 -25.05 13.43
C ALA A 17 9.60 -25.80 13.20
N GLU A 18 8.47 -25.11 13.29
CA GLU A 18 7.14 -25.66 12.97
C GLU A 18 7.04 -26.06 11.50
N VAL A 19 7.51 -25.21 10.58
CA VAL A 19 7.55 -25.53 9.14
C VAL A 19 8.38 -26.79 8.87
N LEU A 20 9.51 -26.95 9.55
CA LEU A 20 10.33 -28.15 9.43
C LEU A 20 9.70 -29.40 10.05
N SER A 21 8.88 -29.22 11.09
CA SER A 21 8.13 -30.32 11.73
C SER A 21 7.02 -30.83 10.82
N ASP A 22 6.33 -29.92 10.13
CA ASP A 22 5.23 -30.20 9.22
C ASP A 22 5.65 -30.11 7.73
N TRP A 23 6.90 -30.45 7.42
CA TRP A 23 7.52 -30.25 6.10
C TRP A 23 6.70 -30.81 4.93
N LYS A 24 5.91 -31.87 5.14
CA LYS A 24 5.02 -32.47 4.13
C LYS A 24 3.91 -31.55 3.64
N ASN A 25 3.55 -30.53 4.43
CA ASN A 25 2.51 -29.55 4.10
C ASN A 25 3.07 -28.32 3.37
N TYR A 26 4.40 -28.23 3.25
CA TYR A 26 5.11 -27.14 2.62
C TYR A 26 5.77 -27.61 1.33
N ASP A 27 6.04 -26.67 0.43
CA ASP A 27 6.87 -26.96 -0.74
C ASP A 27 8.34 -27.11 -0.34
N ASP A 28 9.08 -27.82 -1.18
CA ASP A 28 10.49 -28.11 -0.95
C ASP A 28 11.33 -26.85 -0.80
N GLU A 29 11.01 -25.79 -1.56
CA GLU A 29 11.74 -24.53 -1.49
C GLU A 29 11.55 -23.89 -0.12
N THR A 30 10.31 -23.78 0.36
CA THR A 30 10.01 -23.26 1.70
C THR A 30 10.74 -24.04 2.79
N VAL A 31 10.77 -25.37 2.71
CA VAL A 31 11.46 -26.21 3.70
C VAL A 31 12.98 -25.95 3.68
N LEU A 32 13.60 -25.94 2.49
CA LEU A 32 15.03 -25.67 2.33
C LEU A 32 15.42 -24.26 2.77
N LEU A 33 14.60 -23.27 2.45
CA LEU A 33 14.80 -21.88 2.87
C LEU A 33 14.67 -21.72 4.38
N CYS A 34 13.68 -22.35 5.01
CA CYS A 34 13.54 -22.32 6.47
C CYS A 34 14.73 -22.97 7.18
N PHE A 35 15.19 -24.11 6.68
CA PHE A 35 16.34 -24.80 7.24
C PHE A 35 17.65 -24.00 7.07
N SER A 36 17.87 -23.46 5.88
CA SER A 36 19.03 -22.60 5.59
C SER A 36 19.00 -21.34 6.46
N GLU A 37 17.82 -20.79 6.71
CA GLU A 37 17.68 -19.61 7.56
C GLU A 37 17.97 -19.90 9.04
N LEU A 38 17.55 -21.06 9.55
CA LEU A 38 17.90 -21.49 10.90
C LEU A 38 19.42 -21.67 11.06
N LYS A 39 20.09 -22.21 10.03
CA LYS A 39 21.55 -22.31 9.98
C LYS A 39 22.22 -20.94 10.00
N ARG A 40 21.79 -20.00 9.15
CA ARG A 40 22.32 -18.63 9.12
C ARG A 40 22.19 -17.93 10.47
N ARG A 41 21.03 -18.07 11.12
CA ARG A 41 20.76 -17.50 12.45
C ARG A 41 21.51 -18.20 13.59
N ASN A 42 22.33 -19.20 13.27
CA ASN A 42 23.06 -20.02 14.24
C ASN A 42 22.15 -20.61 15.33
N VAL A 43 20.93 -21.01 14.94
CA VAL A 43 19.97 -21.63 15.86
C VAL A 43 20.41 -23.07 16.11
N PRO A 44 20.51 -23.53 17.38
CA PRO A 44 20.91 -24.89 17.67
C PRO A 44 19.91 -25.89 17.10
N ILE A 45 20.38 -26.72 16.16
CA ILE A 45 19.60 -27.76 15.52
C ILE A 45 19.63 -28.99 16.43
N ASN A 46 18.54 -29.21 17.17
CA ASN A 46 18.40 -30.39 18.04
C ASN A 46 18.26 -31.69 17.23
N GLU A 47 18.38 -32.84 17.91
CA GLU A 47 18.32 -34.15 17.25
C GLU A 47 17.01 -34.39 16.48
N GLN A 48 15.89 -33.89 17.00
CA GLN A 48 14.59 -34.00 16.34
C GLN A 48 14.59 -33.30 14.98
N MET A 49 15.14 -32.09 14.92
CA MET A 49 15.24 -31.33 13.68
C MET A 49 16.18 -32.01 12.69
N GLN A 50 17.30 -32.56 13.15
CA GLN A 50 18.21 -33.33 12.31
C GLN A 50 17.51 -34.56 11.71
N HIS A 51 16.74 -35.28 12.54
CA HIS A 51 15.97 -36.43 12.09
C HIS A 51 14.91 -36.05 11.05
N LEU A 52 14.20 -34.94 11.25
CA LEU A 52 13.21 -34.43 10.29
C LEU A 52 13.85 -34.06 8.95
N MET A 53 15.00 -33.38 8.97
CA MET A 53 15.72 -33.01 7.75
C MET A 53 16.34 -34.21 7.03
N THR A 54 16.76 -35.21 7.80
CA THR A 54 17.20 -36.49 7.24
C THR A 54 16.03 -37.23 6.59
N ALA A 55 14.86 -37.27 7.23
CA ALA A 55 13.66 -37.87 6.65
C ALA A 55 13.21 -37.14 5.37
N PHE A 56 13.29 -35.81 5.35
CA PHE A 56 13.06 -35.01 4.15
C PHE A 56 14.06 -35.35 3.03
N ALA A 57 15.36 -35.42 3.33
CA ALA A 57 16.40 -35.78 2.37
C ALA A 57 16.20 -37.21 1.80
N ILE A 58 15.92 -38.18 2.66
CA ILE A 58 15.60 -39.56 2.25
C ILE A 58 14.37 -39.59 1.34
N HIS A 59 13.34 -38.81 1.64
CA HIS A 59 12.15 -38.72 0.79
C HIS A 59 12.47 -38.18 -0.62
N LYS A 60 13.45 -37.28 -0.72
CA LYS A 60 13.95 -36.77 -2.01
C LYS A 60 14.96 -37.70 -2.70
N GLY A 61 15.50 -38.67 -1.98
CA GLY A 61 16.50 -39.62 -2.50
C GLY A 61 17.89 -39.02 -2.68
N VAL A 62 18.17 -37.86 -2.09
CA VAL A 62 19.40 -37.10 -2.26
C VAL A 62 19.85 -36.56 -0.89
N PRO A 63 21.16 -36.55 -0.58
CA PRO A 63 21.65 -35.99 0.69
C PRO A 63 21.31 -34.50 0.82
N LEU A 64 21.07 -34.06 2.06
CA LEU A 64 20.61 -32.70 2.37
C LEU A 64 21.56 -31.60 1.85
N SER A 65 22.87 -31.84 1.91
CA SER A 65 23.89 -30.90 1.41
C SER A 65 23.82 -30.71 -0.10
N GLU A 66 23.47 -31.76 -0.84
CA GLU A 66 23.32 -31.71 -2.30
C GLU A 66 21.99 -31.08 -2.70
N LEU A 67 20.93 -31.28 -1.91
CA LEU A 67 19.66 -30.57 -2.09
C LEU A 67 19.82 -29.06 -1.91
N GLU A 68 20.54 -28.63 -0.87
CA GLU A 68 20.83 -27.21 -0.65
C GLU A 68 21.63 -26.61 -1.80
N SER A 69 22.72 -27.26 -2.22
CA SER A 69 23.58 -26.75 -3.28
C SER A 69 22.86 -26.72 -4.62
N ASP A 70 22.15 -27.78 -5.01
CA ASP A 70 21.34 -27.82 -6.24
C ASP A 70 20.25 -26.74 -6.23
N PHE A 71 19.57 -26.54 -5.10
CA PHE A 71 18.56 -25.50 -4.97
C PHE A 71 19.13 -24.09 -5.23
N PHE A 72 20.22 -23.70 -4.57
CA PHE A 72 20.81 -22.38 -4.77
C PHE A 72 21.42 -22.23 -6.16
N ASN A 73 22.09 -23.27 -6.67
CA ASN A 73 22.65 -23.27 -8.02
C ASN A 73 21.57 -23.04 -9.09
N ARG A 74 20.40 -23.69 -8.95
CA ARG A 74 19.25 -23.47 -9.85
C ARG A 74 18.72 -22.04 -9.78
N LYS A 75 18.78 -21.40 -8.62
CA LYS A 75 18.42 -19.98 -8.45
C LYS A 75 19.53 -19.03 -8.93
N GLY A 76 20.71 -19.55 -9.29
CA GLY A 76 21.86 -18.77 -9.75
C GLY A 76 22.76 -18.23 -8.64
N PHE A 77 22.71 -18.83 -7.45
CA PHE A 77 23.46 -18.39 -6.27
C PHE A 77 24.35 -19.52 -5.74
N SER A 78 25.51 -19.17 -5.20
CA SER A 78 26.45 -20.15 -4.65
C SER A 78 26.08 -20.61 -3.23
N SER A 79 25.31 -19.79 -2.51
CA SER A 79 24.97 -20.02 -1.11
C SER A 79 23.69 -19.30 -0.68
N TYR A 80 23.13 -19.72 0.46
CA TYR A 80 22.00 -19.03 1.08
C TYR A 80 22.31 -17.57 1.44
N GLU A 81 23.52 -17.27 1.91
CA GLU A 81 23.91 -15.89 2.28
C GLU A 81 23.85 -14.95 1.08
N GLU A 82 24.41 -15.39 -0.06
CA GLU A 82 24.40 -14.62 -1.30
C GLU A 82 22.97 -14.40 -1.81
N TYR A 83 22.15 -15.46 -1.76
CA TYR A 83 20.73 -15.39 -2.09
C TYR A 83 19.96 -14.44 -1.17
N TYR A 84 20.18 -14.54 0.15
CA TYR A 84 19.55 -13.72 1.16
C TYR A 84 19.87 -12.24 0.95
N HIS A 85 21.15 -11.88 0.86
CA HIS A 85 21.57 -10.49 0.72
C HIS A 85 21.03 -9.85 -0.57
N THR A 86 21.13 -10.56 -1.69
CA THR A 86 20.66 -10.03 -2.98
C THR A 86 19.16 -9.81 -2.99
N GLN A 87 18.40 -10.80 -2.53
CA GLN A 87 16.93 -10.72 -2.59
C GLN A 87 16.36 -9.77 -1.54
N ILE A 88 16.92 -9.74 -0.32
CA ILE A 88 16.45 -8.82 0.72
C ILE A 88 16.71 -7.37 0.32
N GLN A 89 17.88 -7.04 -0.25
CA GLN A 89 18.14 -5.68 -0.74
C GLN A 89 17.16 -5.24 -1.84
N VAL A 90 16.82 -6.14 -2.77
CA VAL A 90 15.82 -5.86 -3.82
C VAL A 90 14.44 -5.64 -3.21
N LEU A 91 14.06 -6.44 -2.22
CA LEU A 91 12.77 -6.35 -1.53
C LEU A 91 12.65 -5.06 -0.70
N GLU A 92 13.66 -4.73 0.09
CA GLU A 92 13.71 -3.49 0.90
C GLU A 92 13.58 -2.25 0.00
N LYS A 93 14.34 -2.20 -1.09
CA LYS A 93 14.26 -1.10 -2.06
C LYS A 93 12.87 -0.98 -2.70
N SER A 94 12.26 -2.11 -3.07
CA SER A 94 10.90 -2.15 -3.62
C SER A 94 9.87 -1.60 -2.63
N ASP A 95 9.99 -1.92 -1.35
CA ASP A 95 9.03 -1.50 -0.33
C ASP A 95 9.20 -0.02 0.04
N GLU A 96 10.43 0.50 0.04
CA GLU A 96 10.70 1.94 0.13
C GLU A 96 10.08 2.70 -1.05
N ASP A 97 10.25 2.22 -2.28
CA ASP A 97 9.69 2.83 -3.48
C ASP A 97 8.14 2.87 -3.41
N LYS A 98 7.51 1.78 -2.95
CA LYS A 98 6.05 1.74 -2.72
C LYS A 98 5.62 2.73 -1.65
N ALA A 99 6.33 2.79 -0.53
CA ALA A 99 6.03 3.71 0.56
C ALA A 99 6.13 5.18 0.10
N TYR A 100 7.18 5.51 -0.64
CA TYR A 100 7.38 6.81 -1.25
C TYR A 100 6.23 7.19 -2.21
N VAL A 101 5.85 6.29 -3.12
CA VAL A 101 4.73 6.52 -4.05
C VAL A 101 3.41 6.72 -3.31
N GLN A 102 3.17 5.99 -2.22
CA GLN A 102 1.97 6.16 -1.39
C GLN A 102 1.95 7.51 -0.66
N GLN A 103 3.08 7.95 -0.12
CA GLN A 103 3.21 9.27 0.50
C GLN A 103 2.90 10.39 -0.51
N MET A 104 3.50 10.33 -1.70
CA MET A 104 3.23 11.27 -2.79
C MET A 104 1.75 11.30 -3.23
N ARG A 105 1.05 10.17 -3.16
CA ARG A 105 -0.41 10.12 -3.43
C ARG A 105 -1.21 10.82 -2.33
N ARG A 106 -0.87 10.59 -1.05
CA ARG A 106 -1.55 11.24 0.08
C ARG A 106 -1.37 12.75 0.05
N GLU A 107 -0.15 13.21 -0.18
CA GLU A 107 0.14 14.65 -0.29
C GLU A 107 -0.67 15.30 -1.41
N ARG A 108 -0.79 14.66 -2.58
CA ARG A 108 -1.64 15.18 -3.67
C ARG A 108 -3.11 15.24 -3.31
N ILE A 109 -3.65 14.24 -2.62
CA ILE A 109 -5.06 14.25 -2.19
C ILE A 109 -5.31 15.41 -1.21
N VAL A 110 -4.41 15.62 -0.25
CA VAL A 110 -4.52 16.73 0.71
C VAL A 110 -4.43 18.09 0.00
N GLN A 111 -3.52 18.26 -0.97
CA GLN A 111 -3.42 19.49 -1.75
C GLN A 111 -4.69 19.76 -2.59
N LEU A 112 -5.28 18.72 -3.19
CA LEU A 112 -6.52 18.85 -3.95
C LEU A 112 -7.70 19.26 -3.05
N GLU A 113 -7.80 18.69 -1.84
CA GLU A 113 -8.81 19.10 -0.87
C GLU A 113 -8.65 20.55 -0.43
N GLU A 114 -7.43 21.01 -0.20
CA GLU A 114 -7.17 22.41 0.16
C GLU A 114 -7.51 23.39 -0.96
N ILE A 115 -7.19 23.05 -2.20
CA ILE A 115 -7.52 23.86 -3.37
C ILE A 115 -9.03 23.93 -3.55
N ASN A 116 -9.73 22.80 -3.44
CA ASN A 116 -11.19 22.76 -3.55
C ASN A 116 -11.85 23.59 -2.44
N LYS A 117 -11.41 23.47 -1.18
CA LYS A 117 -11.94 24.29 -0.07
C LYS A 117 -11.69 25.79 -0.27
N LYS A 118 -10.52 26.17 -0.79
CA LYS A 118 -10.20 27.58 -1.07
C LYS A 118 -11.05 28.16 -2.21
N GLN A 119 -11.33 27.36 -3.24
CA GLN A 119 -12.21 27.77 -4.33
C GLN A 119 -13.67 27.83 -3.89
N ALA A 120 -14.16 26.84 -3.15
CA ALA A 120 -15.53 26.80 -2.63
C ALA A 120 -15.85 28.03 -1.75
N LYS A 121 -14.95 28.44 -0.86
CA LYS A 121 -15.12 29.66 -0.05
C LYS A 121 -15.26 30.93 -0.89
N LYS A 122 -14.53 31.03 -1.99
CA LYS A 122 -14.63 32.19 -2.90
C LYS A 122 -15.96 32.16 -3.66
N ASP A 123 -16.36 31.00 -4.17
CA ASP A 123 -17.62 30.83 -4.90
C ASP A 123 -18.85 31.15 -4.01
N VAL A 124 -18.82 30.78 -2.72
CA VAL A 124 -19.86 31.16 -1.74
C VAL A 124 -19.89 32.68 -1.51
N LEU A 125 -18.75 33.32 -1.29
CA LEU A 125 -18.69 34.77 -1.00
C LEU A 125 -19.13 35.62 -2.20
N TYR A 126 -18.55 35.38 -3.38
CA TYR A 126 -18.87 36.16 -4.58
C TYR A 126 -20.26 35.82 -5.12
N GLY A 127 -20.61 34.54 -5.17
CA GLY A 127 -21.95 34.10 -5.60
C GLY A 127 -23.04 34.63 -4.68
N GLY A 128 -22.84 34.57 -3.36
CA GLY A 128 -23.79 35.08 -2.36
C GLY A 128 -23.98 36.59 -2.46
N LEU A 129 -22.90 37.36 -2.67
CA LEU A 129 -22.97 38.80 -2.85
C LEU A 129 -23.73 39.18 -4.13
N TRP A 130 -23.50 38.46 -5.23
CA TRP A 130 -24.20 38.70 -6.50
C TRP A 130 -25.66 38.29 -6.47
N PHE A 131 -25.96 37.19 -5.80
CA PHE A 131 -27.33 36.76 -5.58
C PHE A 131 -28.11 37.76 -4.71
N ALA A 132 -27.57 38.14 -3.55
CA ALA A 132 -28.21 39.11 -2.65
C ALA A 132 -28.36 40.48 -3.30
N GLY A 133 -27.33 40.97 -4.00
CA GLY A 133 -27.41 42.23 -4.76
C GLY A 133 -28.47 42.21 -5.84
N GLY A 134 -28.51 41.14 -6.65
CA GLY A 134 -29.53 40.96 -7.70
C GLY A 134 -30.95 40.86 -7.15
N LEU A 135 -31.13 40.17 -6.02
CA LEU A 135 -32.43 40.01 -5.36
C LEU A 135 -32.95 41.33 -4.79
N LEU A 136 -32.06 42.12 -4.18
CA LEU A 136 -32.40 43.42 -3.59
C LEU A 136 -32.78 44.44 -4.67
N VAL A 137 -32.05 44.49 -5.79
CA VAL A 137 -32.40 45.32 -6.96
C VAL A 137 -33.75 44.91 -7.55
N THR A 138 -33.98 43.60 -7.67
CA THR A 138 -35.24 43.06 -8.21
C THR A 138 -36.43 43.42 -7.31
N LEU A 139 -36.29 43.30 -5.98
CA LEU A 139 -37.34 43.65 -5.02
C LEU A 139 -37.69 45.15 -5.04
N ILE A 140 -36.68 46.03 -5.09
CA ILE A 140 -36.89 47.49 -5.19
C ILE A 140 -37.53 47.86 -6.53
N SER A 141 -37.12 47.21 -7.62
CA SER A 141 -37.66 47.51 -8.95
C SER A 141 -39.12 47.05 -9.09
N LEU A 142 -39.48 45.90 -8.51
CA LEU A 142 -40.86 45.41 -8.45
C LEU A 142 -41.77 46.30 -7.58
N SER A 143 -41.27 46.85 -6.48
CA SER A 143 -42.06 47.73 -5.59
C SER A 143 -42.28 49.14 -6.15
N SER A 144 -41.51 49.55 -7.18
CA SER A 144 -41.57 50.88 -7.78
C SER A 144 -42.61 51.03 -8.91
N GLY A 145 -43.42 49.99 -9.17
CA GLY A 145 -44.70 50.08 -9.89
C GLY A 145 -44.67 50.32 -11.41
N HIS A 146 -43.50 50.52 -12.03
CA HIS A 146 -43.38 50.77 -13.47
C HIS A 146 -42.42 49.76 -14.11
N GLY A 147 -42.95 48.62 -14.60
CA GLY A 147 -42.20 47.64 -15.40
C GLY A 147 -40.85 47.22 -14.79
N GLY A 148 -40.89 46.50 -13.66
CA GLY A 148 -39.70 46.16 -12.88
C GLY A 148 -38.59 45.47 -13.70
N ILE A 149 -37.36 45.98 -13.55
CA ILE A 149 -36.15 45.37 -14.09
C ILE A 149 -35.76 44.24 -13.15
N ILE A 150 -35.93 43.00 -13.62
CA ILE A 150 -35.43 41.82 -12.91
C ILE A 150 -33.98 41.64 -13.31
N ALA A 151 -33.08 41.65 -12.34
CA ALA A 151 -31.64 41.43 -12.55
C ALA A 151 -31.35 39.92 -12.78
N TYR A 152 -32.00 39.32 -13.79
CA TYR A 152 -31.96 37.88 -14.08
C TYR A 152 -30.53 37.33 -14.13
N GLY A 153 -29.59 38.09 -14.72
CA GLY A 153 -28.19 37.71 -14.79
C GLY A 153 -27.55 37.57 -13.41
N ALA A 154 -27.71 38.56 -12.52
CA ALA A 154 -27.10 38.54 -11.19
C ALA A 154 -27.74 37.49 -10.27
N VAL A 155 -29.07 37.32 -10.35
CA VAL A 155 -29.80 36.34 -9.54
C VAL A 155 -29.51 34.90 -9.96
N ILE A 156 -29.52 34.60 -11.27
CA ILE A 156 -29.28 33.23 -11.75
C ILE A 156 -27.79 32.86 -11.64
N PHE A 157 -26.89 33.73 -12.10
CA PHE A 157 -25.45 33.45 -12.07
C PHE A 157 -24.90 33.43 -10.64
N GLY A 158 -25.30 34.41 -9.82
CA GLY A 158 -24.94 34.46 -8.40
C GLY A 158 -25.50 33.27 -7.62
N GLY A 159 -26.76 32.90 -7.87
CA GLY A 159 -27.39 31.73 -7.26
C GLY A 159 -26.67 30.44 -7.59
N ILE A 160 -26.37 30.17 -8.87
CA ILE A 160 -25.65 28.96 -9.28
C ILE A 160 -24.25 28.91 -8.65
N GLN A 161 -23.51 30.02 -8.63
CA GLN A 161 -22.18 30.06 -7.98
C GLN A 161 -22.27 29.85 -6.47
N PHE A 162 -23.26 30.44 -5.81
CA PHE A 162 -23.48 30.30 -4.37
C PHE A 162 -23.83 28.86 -3.96
N PHE A 163 -24.81 28.25 -4.63
CA PHE A 163 -25.22 26.88 -4.34
C PHE A 163 -24.12 25.86 -4.70
N ARG A 164 -23.39 26.09 -5.80
CA ARG A 164 -22.23 25.25 -6.15
C ARG A 164 -21.10 25.37 -5.13
N GLY A 165 -20.90 26.56 -4.56
CA GLY A 165 -19.96 26.77 -3.47
C GLY A 165 -20.39 26.07 -2.18
N LEU A 166 -21.67 26.14 -1.81
CA LEU A 166 -22.22 25.48 -0.61
C LEU A 166 -22.14 23.94 -0.66
N ILE A 167 -22.43 23.34 -1.82
CA ILE A 167 -22.38 21.88 -1.98
C ILE A 167 -20.94 21.35 -1.93
N ASN A 168 -19.96 22.17 -2.32
CA ASN A 168 -18.55 21.78 -2.42
C ASN A 168 -17.65 22.35 -1.30
N SER A 169 -18.22 23.05 -0.30
CA SER A 169 -17.48 23.66 0.81
C SER A 169 -17.38 22.77 2.04
#